data_AF-A0A9R0QR18-F1
#
_entry.id   AF-A0A9R0QR18-F1
#
_cell.length_a   1.000
_cell.length_b   1.000
_cell.length_c   1.000
_cell.angle_alpha   90.00
_cell.angle_beta   90.00
_cell.angle_gamma   90.00
#
_symmetry.space_group_name_H-M   'P 1'
#
loop_
_entity.id
_entity.type
_entity.pdbx_description
1 polymer ?
#
loop_
_entity_poly.entity_id
_entity_poly.type
_entity_poly.pdbx_seq_one_letter_code
_entity_poly.pdbx_strand_id
1 'polypeptide(L)'
;MKLDRGYISPYFITNQKTQKCELEDPLILIHDKKVSNMHAVVKVLEMALKKQKPLLIVAEDLESEALGTLIINKLRAGIKVCAVKAPGFGENRKANLQDLAILTGGEVITEELGMNLENFDPEMLGTCKKVTVSKDDTVILDGAGDKKNIEERADQIRSAIEQSTSDYDKEKLQERLAKLSGGVAVLPIDRRSQ
;
A
#
# COMPACT_ATOMS: atom_id res chain seq x y z
N MET A 1 9.47 -1.97 -1.08
CA MET A 1 8.84 -1.18 -2.17
C MET A 1 8.67 0.27 -1.75
N LYS A 2 8.91 1.23 -2.65
CA LYS A 2 8.66 2.65 -2.44
C LYS A 2 7.54 3.14 -3.38
N LEU A 3 6.57 3.88 -2.84
CA LEU A 3 5.52 4.57 -3.57
C LEU A 3 5.79 6.08 -3.50
N ASP A 4 5.66 6.77 -4.62
CA ASP A 4 5.88 8.22 -4.73
C ASP A 4 4.62 9.01 -4.32
N ARG A 5 4.05 8.62 -3.18
CA ARG A 5 2.84 9.18 -2.57
C ARG A 5 3.01 9.17 -1.05
N GLY A 6 2.86 10.33 -0.43
CA GLY A 6 2.85 10.48 1.03
C GLY A 6 1.45 10.47 1.64
N TYR A 7 1.37 10.81 2.92
CA TYR A 7 0.11 10.86 3.64
C TYR A 7 -0.84 11.91 3.05
N ILE A 8 -2.13 11.58 2.96
CA ILE A 8 -3.15 12.53 2.50
C ILE A 8 -3.38 13.64 3.52
N SER A 9 -3.07 13.39 4.80
CA SER A 9 -3.27 14.34 5.88
C SER A 9 -2.15 14.25 6.94
N PRO A 10 -1.59 15.39 7.40
CA PRO A 10 -0.56 15.41 8.45
C PRO A 10 -1.10 14.89 9.79
N TYR A 11 -2.42 14.82 9.98
CA TYR A 11 -3.02 14.19 11.15
C TYR A 11 -2.64 12.71 11.29
N PHE A 12 -2.14 12.05 10.24
CA PHE A 12 -1.65 10.68 10.31
C PHE A 12 -0.25 10.53 10.89
N ILE A 13 0.52 11.60 11.05
CA ILE A 13 1.86 11.57 11.66
C ILE A 13 1.81 10.89 13.04
N THR A 14 2.70 9.92 13.27
CA THR A 14 2.87 9.24 14.55
C THR A 14 4.16 9.68 15.25
N ASN A 15 5.14 10.17 14.49
CA ASN A 15 6.40 10.70 14.99
C ASN A 15 6.54 12.18 14.61
N GLN A 16 6.28 13.07 15.57
CA GLN A 16 6.30 14.52 15.36
C GLN A 16 7.70 15.08 15.05
N LYS A 17 8.78 14.39 15.47
CA LYS A 17 10.16 14.83 15.20
C LYS A 17 10.57 14.61 13.76
N THR A 18 10.22 13.45 13.21
CA THR A 18 10.55 13.07 11.83
C THR A 18 9.47 13.46 10.83
N GLN A 19 8.30 13.91 11.31
CA GLN A 19 7.11 14.17 10.50
C GLN A 19 6.68 12.95 9.66
N LYS A 20 6.78 11.75 10.26
CA LYS A 20 6.45 10.49 9.59
C LYS A 20 5.31 9.78 10.30
N CYS A 21 4.52 9.05 9.51
CA CYS A 21 3.68 7.98 10.01
C CYS A 21 4.47 6.67 9.95
N GLU A 22 4.60 6.01 11.09
CA GLU A 22 5.30 4.73 11.25
C GLU A 22 4.28 3.70 11.74
N LEU A 23 4.10 2.63 10.96
CA LEU A 23 3.19 1.52 11.22
C LEU A 23 3.99 0.21 11.24
N GLU A 24 3.94 -0.52 12.35
CA GLU A 24 4.56 -1.84 12.51
C GLU A 24 3.50 -2.92 12.37
N ASP A 25 3.82 -4.00 11.65
CA ASP A 25 2.92 -5.10 11.30
C ASP A 25 1.51 -4.68 10.83
N PRO A 26 1.38 -3.68 9.92
CA PRO A 26 0.06 -3.15 9.54
C PRO A 26 -0.75 -4.13 8.69
N LEU A 27 -2.06 -3.95 8.74
CA LEU A 27 -2.98 -4.37 7.68
C LEU A 27 -2.94 -3.34 6.55
N ILE A 28 -3.01 -3.81 5.30
CA ILE A 28 -2.93 -2.96 4.11
C ILE A 28 -4.19 -3.18 3.27
N LEU A 29 -5.04 -2.17 3.22
CA LEU A 29 -6.18 -2.11 2.32
C LEU A 29 -5.72 -1.56 0.96
N ILE A 30 -6.00 -2.29 -0.11
CA ILE A 30 -5.65 -1.91 -1.48
C ILE A 30 -6.93 -1.81 -2.29
N HIS A 31 -7.27 -0.60 -2.73
CA HIS A 31 -8.53 -0.33 -3.43
C HIS A 31 -8.27 0.48 -4.70
N ASP A 32 -8.91 0.13 -5.82
CA ASP A 32 -8.66 0.74 -7.12
C ASP A 32 -9.49 2.00 -7.41
N LYS A 33 -10.54 2.24 -6.60
CA LYS A 33 -11.46 3.39 -6.68
C LYS A 33 -11.29 4.33 -5.49
N LYS A 34 -12.08 5.41 -5.53
CA LYS A 34 -12.18 6.40 -4.46
C LYS A 34 -12.95 5.82 -3.28
N VAL A 35 -12.48 6.09 -2.07
CA VAL A 35 -13.21 5.78 -0.84
C VAL A 35 -14.04 7.00 -0.44
N SER A 36 -15.34 6.94 -0.70
CA SER A 36 -16.30 7.99 -0.33
C SER A 36 -17.18 7.60 0.85
N ASN A 37 -17.58 6.33 0.94
CA ASN A 37 -18.55 5.85 1.92
C ASN A 37 -17.94 5.67 3.34
N MET A 38 -18.53 6.31 4.34
CA MET A 38 -18.16 6.16 5.75
C MET A 38 -18.31 4.73 6.27
N HIS A 39 -19.34 3.99 5.85
CA HIS A 39 -19.61 2.63 6.34
C HIS A 39 -18.48 1.66 5.96
N ALA A 40 -18.00 1.78 4.72
CA ALA A 40 -16.84 1.05 4.23
C ALA A 40 -15.60 1.30 5.10
N VAL A 41 -15.33 2.56 5.42
CA VAL A 41 -14.19 2.94 6.29
C VAL A 41 -14.34 2.39 7.69
N VAL A 42 -15.53 2.51 8.30
CA VAL A 42 -15.80 2.02 9.66
C VAL A 42 -15.59 0.51 9.73
N LYS A 43 -16.06 -0.27 8.76
CA LYS A 43 -15.88 -1.72 8.73
C LYS A 43 -14.39 -2.11 8.75
N VAL A 44 -13.56 -1.48 7.92
CA VAL A 44 -12.12 -1.76 7.86
C VAL A 44 -11.43 -1.34 9.18
N LEU A 45 -11.84 -0.21 9.77
CA LEU A 45 -11.32 0.25 11.07
C LEU A 45 -11.67 -0.71 12.21
N GLU A 46 -12.91 -1.21 12.26
CA GLU A 46 -13.35 -2.19 13.26
C GLU A 46 -12.53 -3.48 13.17
N MET A 47 -12.20 -3.92 11.95
CA MET A 47 -11.33 -5.07 11.74
C MET A 47 -9.91 -4.82 12.23
N ALA A 48 -9.33 -3.66 11.94
CA ALA A 48 -8.02 -3.27 12.42
C ALA A 48 -7.98 -3.18 13.96
N LEU A 49 -9.01 -2.60 14.58
CA LEU A 49 -9.22 -2.56 16.03
C LEU A 49 -9.29 -3.96 16.63
N LYS A 50 -10.11 -4.84 16.07
CA LYS A 50 -10.30 -6.22 16.56
C LYS A 50 -9.01 -7.02 16.49
N LYS A 51 -8.22 -6.84 15.43
CA LYS A 51 -6.89 -7.46 15.28
C LYS A 51 -5.80 -6.71 16.07
N GLN A 52 -6.10 -5.56 16.67
CA GLN A 52 -5.15 -4.66 17.34
C GLN A 52 -3.94 -4.30 16.46
N LYS A 53 -4.17 -4.16 15.15
CA LYS A 53 -3.13 -3.86 14.17
C LYS A 53 -3.31 -2.46 13.58
N PRO A 54 -2.20 -1.76 13.25
CA PRO A 54 -2.30 -0.53 12.47
C PRO A 54 -2.88 -0.80 11.07
N LEU A 55 -3.37 0.24 10.42
CA LEU A 55 -3.99 0.17 9.10
C LEU A 55 -3.34 1.17 8.12
N LEU A 56 -2.91 0.67 6.97
CA LEU A 56 -2.58 1.48 5.81
C LEU A 56 -3.71 1.34 4.78
N ILE A 57 -4.21 2.47 4.27
CA ILE A 57 -5.16 2.50 3.16
C ILE A 57 -4.47 3.07 1.93
N VAL A 58 -4.44 2.30 0.85
CA VAL A 58 -3.97 2.71 -0.47
C VAL A 58 -5.15 2.68 -1.43
N ALA A 59 -5.61 3.86 -1.88
CA ALA A 59 -6.77 3.99 -2.76
C ALA A 59 -6.55 5.04 -3.85
N GLU A 60 -7.39 5.10 -4.89
CA GLU A 60 -7.31 6.18 -5.89
C GLU A 60 -7.37 7.56 -5.23
N ASP A 61 -8.35 7.74 -4.36
CA ASP A 61 -8.49 8.92 -3.52
C ASP A 61 -9.30 8.61 -2.26
N LEU A 62 -9.24 9.49 -1.26
CA LEU A 62 -10.13 9.51 -0.12
C LEU A 62 -10.89 10.82 -0.10
N GLU A 63 -12.21 10.74 -0.11
CA GLU A 63 -13.05 11.94 -0.04
C GLU A 63 -13.10 12.50 1.39
N SER A 64 -13.47 13.78 1.50
CA SER A 64 -13.40 14.55 2.74
C SER A 64 -14.14 13.90 3.93
N GLU A 65 -15.29 13.29 3.66
CA GLU A 65 -16.12 12.64 4.69
C GLU A 65 -15.47 11.35 5.23
N ALA A 66 -14.98 10.50 4.33
CA ALA A 66 -14.21 9.30 4.67
C ALA A 66 -12.92 9.65 5.42
N LEU A 67 -12.20 10.67 4.95
CA LEU A 67 -10.98 11.18 5.58
C LEU A 67 -11.24 11.73 6.98
N GLY A 68 -12.30 12.53 7.16
CA GLY A 68 -12.72 13.05 8.46
C GLY A 68 -13.00 11.94 9.46
N THR A 69 -13.67 10.88 9.01
CA THR A 69 -13.95 9.68 9.81
C THR A 69 -12.67 8.99 10.27
N LEU A 70 -11.69 8.80 9.38
CA LEU A 70 -10.38 8.22 9.75
C LEU A 70 -9.64 9.07 10.78
N ILE A 71 -9.61 10.39 10.60
CA ILE A 71 -8.91 11.31 11.49
C ILE A 71 -9.55 11.31 12.88
N ILE A 72 -10.89 11.39 12.96
CA ILE A 72 -11.61 11.36 14.23
C ILE A 72 -11.36 10.03 14.96
N ASN A 73 -11.41 8.91 14.25
CA ASN A 73 -11.17 7.59 14.84
C ASN A 73 -9.72 7.41 15.29
N LYS A 74 -8.73 7.91 14.54
CA LYS A 74 -7.34 7.95 15.01
C LYS A 74 -7.22 8.70 16.34
N LEU A 75 -7.81 9.89 16.43
CA LEU A 75 -7.68 10.77 17.59
C LEU A 75 -8.46 10.26 18.82
N ARG A 76 -9.65 9.68 18.62
CA ARG A 76 -10.52 9.24 19.71
C ARG A 76 -10.27 7.79 20.14
N ALA A 77 -10.13 6.87 19.17
CA ALA A 77 -9.97 5.44 19.44
C ALA A 77 -8.50 4.99 19.50
N GLY A 78 -7.54 5.89 19.23
CA GLY A 78 -6.11 5.58 19.29
C GLY A 78 -5.62 4.64 18.19
N ILE A 79 -6.43 4.38 17.17
CA ILE A 79 -6.06 3.50 16.05
C ILE A 79 -4.93 4.16 15.25
N LYS A 80 -3.84 3.44 15.06
CA LYS A 80 -2.79 3.86 14.13
C LYS A 80 -3.25 3.59 12.70
N VAL A 81 -3.73 4.62 12.02
CA VAL A 81 -4.15 4.56 10.62
C VAL A 81 -3.47 5.63 9.78
N CYS A 82 -3.17 5.31 8.52
CA CYS A 82 -2.70 6.24 7.52
C CYS A 82 -3.36 5.94 6.17
N ALA A 83 -3.69 6.98 5.41
CA ALA A 83 -4.17 6.84 4.05
C ALA A 83 -3.22 7.56 3.08
N VAL A 84 -2.95 6.91 1.96
CA VAL A 84 -2.10 7.39 0.87
C VAL A 84 -2.81 7.15 -0.46
N LYS A 85 -2.60 8.04 -1.44
CA LYS A 85 -3.13 7.81 -2.78
C LYS A 85 -2.33 6.72 -3.48
N ALA A 86 -2.98 5.98 -4.36
CA ALA A 86 -2.32 5.03 -5.25
C ALA A 86 -1.36 5.78 -6.20
N PRO A 87 -0.18 5.22 -6.50
CA PRO A 87 0.73 5.81 -7.49
C PRO A 87 0.21 5.59 -8.92
N GLY A 88 0.58 6.49 -9.83
CA GLY A 88 0.18 6.41 -11.24
C GLY A 88 -1.27 6.81 -11.53
N PHE A 89 -1.71 6.54 -12.75
CA PHE A 89 -3.06 6.82 -13.28
C PHE A 89 -3.48 5.72 -14.27
N GLY A 90 -4.79 5.55 -14.49
CA GLY A 90 -5.33 4.57 -15.45
C GLY A 90 -4.82 3.14 -15.22
N GLU A 91 -4.46 2.46 -16.31
CA GLU A 91 -3.91 1.10 -16.28
C GLU A 91 -2.60 0.98 -15.49
N ASN A 92 -1.75 2.02 -15.53
CA ASN A 92 -0.52 2.02 -14.73
C ASN A 92 -0.84 1.99 -13.23
N ARG A 93 -1.89 2.70 -12.78
CA ARG A 93 -2.33 2.66 -11.37
C ARG A 93 -2.80 1.26 -10.98
N LYS A 94 -3.65 0.64 -11.81
CA LYS A 94 -4.12 -0.75 -11.59
C LYS A 94 -2.94 -1.72 -11.48
N ALA A 95 -1.98 -1.60 -12.38
CA ALA A 95 -0.79 -2.44 -12.39
C ALA A 95 0.09 -2.24 -11.15
N ASN A 96 0.29 -0.99 -10.68
CA ASN A 96 1.01 -0.71 -9.43
C ASN A 96 0.28 -1.24 -8.19
N LEU A 97 -1.06 -1.14 -8.14
CA LEU A 97 -1.86 -1.71 -7.04
C LEU A 97 -1.75 -3.23 -7.01
N GLN A 98 -1.75 -3.88 -8.18
CA GLN A 98 -1.54 -5.31 -8.28
C GLN A 98 -0.14 -5.73 -7.78
N ASP A 99 0.89 -4.96 -8.14
CA ASP A 99 2.26 -5.23 -7.69
C ASP A 99 2.36 -5.09 -6.15
N LEU A 100 1.67 -4.11 -5.57
CA LEU A 100 1.57 -3.94 -4.12
C LEU A 100 0.83 -5.10 -3.45
N ALA A 101 -0.29 -5.55 -4.03
CA ALA A 101 -1.07 -6.67 -3.54
C ALA A 101 -0.24 -7.95 -3.49
N ILE A 102 0.45 -8.27 -4.59
CA ILE A 102 1.35 -9.43 -4.68
C ILE A 102 2.50 -9.32 -3.67
N LEU A 103 3.13 -8.15 -3.54
CA LEU A 103 4.22 -7.96 -2.57
C LEU A 103 3.76 -8.18 -1.12
N THR A 104 2.55 -7.75 -0.79
CA THR A 104 2.03 -7.76 0.59
C THR A 104 1.17 -8.99 0.90
N GLY A 105 0.93 -9.86 -0.08
CA GLY A 105 0.07 -11.04 0.06
C GLY A 105 -1.42 -10.70 0.21
N GLY A 106 -1.85 -9.51 -0.25
CA GLY A 106 -3.25 -9.11 -0.27
C GLY A 106 -3.86 -9.18 -1.67
N GLU A 107 -5.09 -8.70 -1.80
CA GLU A 107 -5.82 -8.58 -3.05
C GLU A 107 -6.24 -7.13 -3.31
N VAL A 108 -6.34 -6.76 -4.58
CA VAL A 108 -6.88 -5.45 -4.97
C VAL A 108 -8.40 -5.54 -4.95
N ILE A 109 -9.03 -4.80 -4.05
CA ILE A 109 -10.49 -4.69 -4.01
C ILE A 109 -10.93 -3.81 -5.17
N THR A 110 -11.59 -4.41 -6.15
CA THR A 110 -12.11 -3.74 -7.34
C THR A 110 -13.57 -4.08 -7.61
N GLU A 111 -14.34 -3.04 -7.93
CA GLU A 111 -15.74 -3.18 -8.32
C GLU A 111 -15.89 -3.93 -9.64
N GLU A 112 -14.86 -3.93 -10.50
CA GLU A 112 -14.86 -4.64 -11.80
C GLU A 112 -14.95 -6.16 -11.62
N LEU A 113 -14.46 -6.68 -10.50
CA LEU A 113 -14.54 -8.10 -10.13
C LEU A 113 -15.71 -8.38 -9.16
N GLY A 114 -16.63 -7.42 -9.00
CA GLY A 114 -17.79 -7.53 -8.11
C GLY A 114 -17.46 -7.42 -6.62
N MET A 115 -16.23 -7.01 -6.28
CA MET A 115 -15.83 -6.79 -4.89
C MET A 115 -16.23 -5.38 -4.44
N ASN A 116 -16.57 -5.23 -3.17
CA ASN A 116 -16.81 -3.92 -2.58
C ASN A 116 -16.27 -3.85 -1.15
N LEU A 117 -16.08 -2.64 -0.63
CA LEU A 117 -15.60 -2.43 0.73
C LEU A 117 -16.64 -2.81 1.81
N GLU A 118 -17.90 -3.05 1.40
CA GLU A 118 -18.96 -3.49 2.30
C GLU A 118 -18.92 -5.00 2.57
N ASN A 119 -18.41 -5.81 1.63
CA ASN A 119 -18.45 -7.27 1.64
C ASN A 119 -17.08 -7.91 1.30
N PHE A 120 -15.97 -7.26 1.62
CA PHE A 120 -14.64 -7.87 1.45
C PHE A 120 -14.29 -8.86 2.58
N ASP A 121 -13.46 -9.85 2.26
CA ASP A 121 -12.93 -10.81 3.22
C ASP A 121 -11.68 -10.23 3.91
N PRO A 122 -11.55 -10.31 5.24
CA PRO A 122 -10.30 -9.99 5.95
C PRO A 122 -9.01 -10.59 5.40
N GLU A 123 -9.08 -11.71 4.69
CA GLU A 123 -7.94 -12.35 4.01
C GLU A 123 -7.43 -11.55 2.80
N MET A 124 -8.25 -10.66 2.23
CA MET A 124 -7.86 -9.77 1.13
C MET A 124 -6.90 -8.65 1.56
N LEU A 125 -6.78 -8.38 2.87
CA LEU A 125 -5.87 -7.35 3.36
C LEU A 125 -4.43 -7.85 3.33
N GLY A 126 -3.56 -7.10 2.66
CA GLY A 126 -2.13 -7.36 2.67
C GLY A 126 -1.50 -7.06 4.03
N THR A 127 -0.27 -7.52 4.23
CA THR A 127 0.54 -7.16 5.40
C THR A 127 2.02 -7.09 5.06
N CYS A 128 2.78 -6.47 5.94
CA CYS A 128 4.24 -6.36 5.87
C CYS A 128 4.77 -6.10 7.27
N LYS A 129 6.10 -6.14 7.43
CA LYS A 129 6.73 -5.85 8.72
C LYS A 129 6.62 -4.38 9.13
N LYS A 130 6.88 -3.46 8.20
CA LYS A 130 6.90 -2.03 8.51
C LYS A 130 6.52 -1.15 7.32
N VAL A 131 5.71 -0.14 7.60
CA VAL A 131 5.42 0.96 6.69
C VAL A 131 5.89 2.27 7.30
N THR A 132 6.55 3.09 6.49
CA THR A 132 6.89 4.47 6.82
C THR A 132 6.34 5.41 5.75
N VAL A 133 5.50 6.36 6.15
CA VAL A 133 4.89 7.36 5.26
C VAL A 133 5.40 8.75 5.63
N SER A 134 6.02 9.42 4.68
CA SER A 134 6.42 10.83 4.76
C SER A 134 5.37 11.72 4.08
N LYS A 135 5.66 13.02 3.95
CA LYS A 135 4.85 13.94 3.17
C LYS A 135 4.79 13.57 1.69
N ASP A 136 5.86 12.99 1.16
CA ASP A 136 6.07 12.82 -0.28
C ASP A 136 6.10 11.35 -0.72
N ASP A 137 6.48 10.43 0.18
CA ASP A 137 6.72 9.03 -0.15
C ASP A 137 6.22 8.04 0.91
N THR A 138 5.96 6.82 0.47
CA THR A 138 5.62 5.67 1.31
C THR A 138 6.62 4.55 1.06
N VAL A 139 7.21 4.02 2.12
CA VAL A 139 8.14 2.90 2.08
C VAL A 139 7.53 1.72 2.80
N ILE A 140 7.47 0.58 2.11
CA ILE A 140 6.93 -0.69 2.58
C ILE A 140 8.08 -1.69 2.64
N LEU A 141 8.33 -2.23 3.83
CA LEU A 141 9.45 -3.12 4.14
C LEU A 141 8.95 -4.52 4.52
N ASP A 142 9.61 -5.54 4.00
CA ASP A 142 9.33 -6.96 4.21
C ASP A 142 7.82 -7.27 4.05
N GLY A 143 7.32 -7.17 2.81
CA GLY A 143 5.96 -7.57 2.46
C GLY A 143 5.77 -9.07 2.66
N ALA A 144 4.56 -9.48 3.10
CA ALA A 144 4.26 -10.87 3.43
C ALA A 144 3.78 -11.72 2.24
N GLY A 145 3.96 -11.24 1.00
CA GLY A 145 3.62 -11.98 -0.21
C GLY A 145 4.47 -13.22 -0.41
N ASP A 146 3.90 -14.23 -1.08
CA ASP A 146 4.64 -15.43 -1.47
C ASP A 146 5.77 -15.04 -2.45
N LYS A 147 7.00 -15.45 -2.12
CA LYS A 147 8.19 -15.22 -2.96
C LYS A 147 7.99 -15.75 -4.38
N LYS A 148 7.28 -16.86 -4.55
CA LYS A 148 6.98 -17.44 -5.86
C LYS A 148 6.10 -16.48 -6.68
N ASN A 149 5.02 -15.97 -6.09
CA ASN A 149 4.12 -15.04 -6.77
C ASN A 149 4.82 -13.72 -7.11
N ILE A 150 5.72 -13.24 -6.22
CA ILE A 150 6.54 -12.05 -6.46
C ILE A 150 7.49 -12.27 -7.64
N GLU A 151 8.18 -13.42 -7.72
CA GLU A 151 9.09 -13.73 -8.82
C GLU A 151 8.35 -13.92 -10.15
N GLU A 152 7.23 -14.66 -10.15
CA GLU A 152 6.37 -14.81 -11.33
C GLU A 152 5.89 -13.44 -11.84
N ARG A 153 5.54 -12.53 -10.93
CA ARG A 153 5.17 -11.17 -11.30
C ARG A 153 6.35 -10.37 -11.86
N ALA A 154 7.54 -10.53 -11.30
CA ALA A 154 8.76 -9.91 -11.81
C ALA A 154 9.06 -10.40 -13.23
N ASP A 155 8.93 -11.69 -13.50
CA ASP A 155 9.13 -12.30 -14.83
C ASP A 155 8.11 -11.80 -15.87
N GLN A 156 6.84 -11.64 -15.48
CA GLN A 156 5.83 -11.03 -16.33
C GLN A 156 6.24 -9.60 -16.75
N ILE A 157 6.75 -8.80 -15.80
CA ILE A 157 7.20 -7.43 -16.09
C ILE A 157 8.46 -7.45 -16.96
N ARG A 158 9.43 -8.34 -16.72
CA ARG A 158 10.62 -8.52 -17.57
C ARG A 158 10.24 -8.84 -19.00
N SER A 159 9.33 -9.79 -19.20
CA SER A 159 8.82 -10.17 -20.53
C SER A 159 8.13 -8.99 -21.23
N ALA A 160 7.33 -8.19 -20.49
CA ALA A 160 6.68 -7.01 -21.04
C ALA A 160 7.67 -5.91 -21.47
N ILE A 161 8.82 -5.78 -20.78
CA ILE A 161 9.88 -4.84 -21.16
C ILE A 161 10.48 -5.24 -22.52
N GLU A 162 10.75 -6.52 -22.72
CA GLU A 162 11.34 -7.04 -23.97
C GLU A 162 10.40 -6.87 -25.17
N GLN A 163 9.10 -7.06 -24.96
CA GLN A 163 8.07 -6.95 -26.00
C GLN A 163 7.70 -5.49 -26.32
N SER A 164 7.99 -4.56 -25.43
CA SER A 164 7.68 -3.15 -25.66
C SER A 164 8.58 -2.53 -26.72
N THR A 165 8.00 -1.72 -27.60
CA THR A 165 8.72 -0.92 -28.61
C THR A 165 8.86 0.55 -28.20
N SER A 166 8.29 0.94 -27.06
CA SER A 166 8.24 2.32 -26.56
C SER A 166 9.21 2.48 -25.40
N ASP A 167 10.18 3.40 -25.54
CA ASP A 167 11.15 3.68 -24.48
C ASP A 167 10.48 4.21 -23.20
N TYR A 168 9.40 4.98 -23.35
CA TYR A 168 8.59 5.45 -22.22
C TYR A 168 7.96 4.28 -21.43
N ASP A 169 7.39 3.30 -22.13
CA ASP A 169 6.77 2.15 -21.47
C ASP A 169 7.82 1.24 -20.83
N LYS A 170 8.98 1.08 -21.47
CA LYS A 170 10.13 0.36 -20.89
C LYS A 170 10.59 0.99 -19.60
N GLU A 171 10.75 2.32 -19.57
CA GLU A 171 11.14 3.05 -18.36
C GLU A 171 10.14 2.80 -17.23
N LYS A 172 8.83 2.89 -17.50
CA LYS A 172 7.78 2.65 -16.49
C LYS A 172 7.72 1.22 -16.00
N LEU A 173 7.94 0.24 -16.88
CA LEU A 173 8.02 -1.16 -16.48
C LEU A 173 9.29 -1.45 -15.66
N GLN A 174 10.42 -0.83 -16.00
CA GLN A 174 11.66 -0.94 -15.22
C GLN A 174 11.51 -0.33 -13.81
N GLU A 175 10.86 0.83 -13.68
CA GLU A 175 10.53 1.41 -12.38
C GLU A 175 9.71 0.44 -11.51
N ARG A 176 8.69 -0.19 -12.10
CA ARG A 176 7.84 -1.17 -11.41
C ARG A 176 8.62 -2.42 -11.00
N LEU A 177 9.43 -2.97 -11.92
CA LEU A 177 10.28 -4.14 -11.64
C LEU A 177 11.26 -3.86 -10.51
N ALA A 178 11.90 -2.68 -10.50
CA ALA A 178 12.81 -2.27 -9.44
C ALA A 178 12.09 -2.12 -8.09
N LYS A 179 10.88 -1.56 -8.08
CA LYS A 179 10.05 -1.41 -6.86
C LYS A 179 9.64 -2.76 -6.27
N LEU A 180 9.34 -3.75 -7.11
CA LEU A 180 8.95 -5.10 -6.71
C LEU A 180 10.17 -5.92 -6.23
N SER A 181 11.23 -5.96 -7.04
CA SER A 181 12.46 -6.70 -6.74
C SER A 181 13.25 -6.11 -5.56
N GLY A 182 13.23 -4.78 -5.42
CA GLY A 182 13.87 -4.07 -4.30
C GLY A 182 13.20 -4.32 -2.94
N GLY A 183 12.00 -4.91 -2.90
CA GLY A 183 11.39 -5.41 -1.67
C GLY A 183 11.96 -6.75 -1.20
N VAL A 184 12.68 -7.48 -2.06
CA VAL A 184 13.22 -8.83 -1.80
C VAL A 184 14.66 -8.78 -1.28
N ALA A 185 15.36 -7.64 -1.43
CA ALA A 185 16.74 -7.48 -0.99
C ALA A 185 16.86 -6.74 0.36
N VAL A 186 16.67 -7.45 1.46
CA VAL A 186 17.33 -7.07 2.72
C VAL A 186 18.61 -7.88 2.82
N LEU A 187 19.69 -7.35 2.26
CA LEU A 187 21.02 -7.71 2.73
C LEU A 187 21.12 -7.18 4.16
N PRO A 188 21.36 -8.01 5.19
CA PRO A 188 21.79 -7.48 6.47
C PRO A 188 23.12 -6.76 6.21
N ILE A 189 23.12 -5.43 6.32
CA ILE A 189 24.36 -4.67 6.38
C ILE A 189 24.99 -5.06 7.71
N ASP A 190 25.84 -6.08 7.64
CA ASP A 190 26.75 -6.47 8.69
C ASP A 190 27.69 -5.26 8.88
N ARG A 191 27.35 -4.37 9.82
CA ARG A 191 28.29 -3.34 10.28
C ARG A 191 29.42 -4.08 10.97
N ARG A 192 30.43 -4.48 10.20
CA ARG A 192 31.74 -4.77 10.76
C ARG A 192 32.31 -3.46 11.27
N SER A 193 32.42 -3.40 12.59
CA SER A 193 33.32 -2.53 13.32
C SER A 193 34.72 -2.56 12.69
N GLN A 194 35.23 -1.39 12.31
CA GLN A 194 36.63 -1.03 12.44
C GLN A 194 36.71 0.43 12.87
#